data_AF-A0A382VNQ2-F1
#
_entry.id   AF-A0A382VNQ2-F1
#
_cell.length_a   1.000
_cell.length_b   1.000
_cell.length_c   1.000
_cell.angle_alpha   90.00
_cell.angle_beta   90.00
_cell.angle_gamma   90.00
#
_symmetry.space_group_name_H-M   'P 1'
#
loop_
_entity.id
_entity.type
_entity.pdbx_description
1 polymer ?
#
loop_
_entity_poly.entity_id
_entity_poly.type
_entity_poly.pdbx_seq_one_letter_code
_entity_poly.pdbx_strand_id
1 'polypeptide(L)'
;MLSLALLSLIWTPYSVFTMNIAGKLQPPDGMHWLGTDHFGRDVLSLLMVGAWNSMAVSLAAIGLGALIGIPLGLTASARLGWIDEAVMRFNDFAFAFPALLTAVMLSAALGPGSFNSIVAIG
;
A
#
# COMPACT_ATOMS: atom_id res chain seq x y z
N MET A 1 8.29 -8.82 2.48
CA MET A 1 8.50 -7.46 1.95
C MET A 1 9.72 -6.78 2.56
N LEU A 2 9.86 -6.72 3.89
CA LEU A 2 11.01 -6.09 4.56
C LEU A 2 12.38 -6.61 4.06
N SER A 3 12.56 -7.94 4.03
CA SER A 3 13.82 -8.56 3.56
C SER A 3 14.14 -8.20 2.10
N LEU A 4 13.15 -8.26 1.21
CA LEU A 4 13.29 -7.88 -0.21
C LEU A 4 13.63 -6.39 -0.38
N ALA A 5 12.98 -5.51 0.39
CA ALA A 5 13.25 -4.07 0.35
C ALA A 5 14.66 -3.74 0.87
N LEU A 6 15.10 -4.36 1.96
CA LEU A 6 16.46 -4.19 2.46
C LEU A 6 17.50 -4.74 1.48
N LEU A 7 17.22 -5.89 0.86
CA LEU A 7 18.11 -6.49 -0.13
C LEU A 7 18.21 -5.61 -1.37
N SER A 8 17.12 -4.93 -1.77
CA SER A 8 17.11 -4.00 -2.91
C SER A 8 18.01 -2.77 -2.74
N LEU A 9 18.35 -2.37 -1.51
CA LEU A 9 19.30 -1.27 -1.26
C LEU A 9 20.72 -1.64 -1.67
N ILE A 10 21.05 -2.93 -1.53
CA ILE A 10 22.40 -3.45 -1.75
C ILE A 10 22.53 -4.03 -3.16
N TRP A 11 21.47 -4.68 -3.64
CA TRP A 11 21.50 -5.40 -4.90
C TRP A 11 20.13 -5.47 -5.58
N THR A 12 20.12 -5.17 -6.87
CA THR A 12 19.02 -5.51 -7.79
C THR A 12 19.59 -6.26 -8.99
N PRO A 13 18.96 -7.35 -9.47
CA PRO A 13 19.46 -8.13 -10.60
C PRO A 13 19.72 -7.28 -11.86
N TYR A 14 18.81 -6.36 -12.17
CA TYR A 14 18.90 -5.45 -13.31
C TYR A 14 18.49 -4.02 -12.93
N SER A 15 18.89 -3.06 -13.77
CA SER A 15 18.46 -1.66 -13.63
C SER A 15 16.97 -1.51 -13.94
N VAL A 16 16.20 -0.94 -13.01
CA VAL A 16 14.77 -0.64 -13.17
C VAL A 16 14.50 0.55 -14.11
N PHE A 17 15.52 1.35 -14.43
CA PHE A 17 15.39 2.53 -15.29
C PHE A 17 15.67 2.25 -16.76
N THR A 18 16.31 1.11 -17.06
CA THR A 18 16.70 0.74 -18.42
C THR A 18 15.54 0.04 -19.10
N MET A 19 14.98 0.66 -20.14
CA MET A 19 13.93 0.05 -20.96
C MET A 19 14.56 -0.77 -22.09
N ASN A 20 14.06 -1.98 -22.30
CA ASN A 20 14.47 -2.85 -23.41
C ASN A 20 13.24 -3.37 -24.15
N ILE A 21 12.68 -2.54 -25.04
CA ILE A 21 11.44 -2.83 -25.76
C ILE A 21 11.55 -4.12 -26.60
N ALA A 22 12.73 -4.46 -27.09
CA ALA A 22 12.97 -5.67 -27.86
C ALA A 22 12.77 -6.95 -27.03
N GLY A 23 12.96 -6.88 -25.71
CA GLY A 23 12.81 -8.00 -24.78
C GLY A 23 11.56 -7.92 -23.90
N LYS A 24 10.48 -7.27 -24.36
CA LYS A 24 9.23 -7.14 -23.59
C LYS A 24 8.49 -8.47 -23.40
N LEU A 25 7.78 -8.60 -22.27
CA LEU A 25 6.89 -9.73 -21.97
C LEU A 25 7.56 -11.11 -22.11
N GLN A 26 8.85 -11.19 -21.77
CA GLN A 26 9.55 -12.47 -21.72
C GLN A 26 9.04 -13.29 -20.53
N PRO A 27 8.82 -14.60 -20.70
CA PRO A 27 8.49 -15.48 -19.59
C PRO A 27 9.68 -15.59 -18.62
N PRO A 28 9.46 -16.09 -17.39
CA PRO A 28 10.55 -16.37 -16.45
C PRO A 28 11.64 -17.24 -17.08
N ASP A 29 12.89 -16.79 -17.01
CA ASP A 29 14.05 -17.53 -17.49
C ASP A 29 15.25 -17.39 -16.51
N GLY A 30 16.38 -18.01 -16.86
CA GLY A 30 17.59 -17.97 -16.02
C GLY A 30 18.23 -16.58 -15.90
N MET A 31 17.88 -15.65 -16.79
CA MET A 31 18.35 -14.27 -16.78
C MET A 31 17.36 -13.39 -16.01
N HIS A 32 16.10 -13.32 -16.45
CA HIS A 32 14.98 -12.66 -15.79
C HIS A 32 14.15 -13.68 -14.99
N TRP A 33 14.47 -13.84 -13.71
CA TRP A 33 13.86 -14.88 -12.86
C TRP A 33 12.33 -14.79 -12.75
N LEU A 34 11.76 -13.59 -12.93
CA LEU A 34 10.31 -13.36 -12.96
C LEU A 34 9.82 -12.83 -14.32
N GLY A 35 10.67 -12.88 -15.35
CA GLY A 35 10.38 -12.35 -16.67
C GLY A 35 10.46 -10.82 -16.75
N THR A 36 9.95 -10.28 -17.86
CA THR A 36 9.99 -8.83 -18.14
C THR A 36 8.60 -8.23 -18.30
N ASP A 37 8.48 -6.93 -18.00
CA ASP A 37 7.23 -6.19 -18.16
C ASP A 37 6.98 -5.72 -19.62
N HIS A 38 5.93 -4.93 -19.82
CA HIS A 38 5.57 -4.34 -21.13
C HIS A 38 6.65 -3.41 -21.72
N PHE A 39 7.57 -2.92 -20.89
CA PHE A 39 8.72 -2.09 -21.27
C PHE A 39 10.03 -2.89 -21.34
N GLY A 40 9.97 -4.21 -21.12
CA GLY A 40 11.13 -5.10 -21.11
C GLY A 40 12.03 -4.91 -19.88
N ARG A 41 11.49 -4.38 -18.79
CA ARG A 41 12.20 -4.26 -17.51
C ARG A 41 12.04 -5.54 -16.70
N ASP A 42 13.08 -5.92 -15.99
CA ASP A 42 13.07 -7.08 -15.11
C ASP A 42 12.03 -6.92 -13.98
N VAL A 43 11.08 -7.85 -13.92
CA VAL A 43 9.97 -7.80 -12.96
C VAL A 43 10.47 -7.99 -11.53
N LEU A 44 11.49 -8.82 -11.31
CA LEU A 44 12.04 -9.04 -9.98
C LEU A 44 12.65 -7.76 -9.41
N SER A 45 13.47 -7.06 -10.20
CA SER A 45 14.06 -5.78 -9.84
C SER A 45 13.00 -4.71 -9.58
N LEU A 46 11.93 -4.66 -10.39
CA LEU A 46 10.79 -3.77 -10.18
C LEU A 46 10.06 -4.04 -8.85
N LEU A 47 9.84 -5.31 -8.50
CA LEU A 47 9.19 -5.69 -7.25
C LEU A 47 10.07 -5.36 -6.03
N MET A 48 11.37 -5.59 -6.13
CA MET A 48 12.33 -5.28 -5.07
C MET A 48 12.35 -3.79 -4.74
N VAL A 49 12.47 -2.93 -5.75
CA VAL A 49 12.44 -1.47 -5.56
C VAL A 49 11.04 -0.99 -5.15
N GLY A 50 9.98 -1.56 -5.74
CA GLY A 50 8.59 -1.24 -5.43
C GLY A 50 8.19 -1.55 -3.99
N ALA A 51 8.86 -2.52 -3.34
CA ALA A 51 8.60 -2.89 -1.95
C ALA A 51 8.73 -1.71 -0.97
N TRP A 52 9.66 -0.77 -1.22
CA TRP A 52 9.80 0.43 -0.40
C TRP A 52 8.57 1.33 -0.45
N ASN A 53 8.01 1.54 -1.65
CA ASN A 53 6.83 2.37 -1.82
C ASN A 53 5.61 1.73 -1.12
N SER A 54 5.41 0.42 -1.28
CA SER A 54 4.34 -0.30 -0.57
C SER A 54 4.50 -0.22 0.94
N MET A 55 5.73 -0.36 1.44
CA MET A 55 6.01 -0.24 2.87
C MET A 55 5.74 1.17 3.39
N ALA A 56 6.23 2.20 2.71
CA ALA A 56 6.01 3.60 3.10
C ALA A 56 4.51 3.93 3.18
N VAL A 57 3.72 3.52 2.20
CA VAL A 57 2.27 3.69 2.19
C VAL A 57 1.61 2.96 3.37
N SER A 58 1.94 1.68 3.57
CA SER A 58 1.34 0.90 4.67
C SER A 58 1.70 1.45 6.05
N LEU A 59 2.94 1.87 6.25
CA LEU A 59 3.41 2.41 7.53
C LEU A 59 2.76 3.76 7.82
N ALA A 60 2.60 4.61 6.82
CA ALA A 60 1.90 5.89 6.95
C ALA A 60 0.41 5.69 7.28
N ALA A 61 -0.28 4.78 6.58
CA ALA A 61 -1.69 4.47 6.84
C ALA A 61 -1.90 3.92 8.26
N ILE A 62 -1.11 2.93 8.67
CA ILE A 62 -1.18 2.37 10.03
C ILE A 62 -0.83 3.43 11.07
N GLY A 63 0.18 4.26 10.81
CA GLY A 63 0.59 5.34 11.70
C GLY A 63 -0.53 6.36 11.92
N LEU A 64 -1.23 6.78 10.86
CA LEU A 64 -2.36 7.70 10.95
C LEU A 64 -3.56 7.07 11.66
N GLY A 65 -3.94 5.84 11.27
CA GLY A 65 -5.04 5.11 11.90
C GLY A 65 -4.79 4.86 13.38
N ALA A 66 -3.56 4.52 13.76
CA ALA A 66 -3.18 4.36 15.17
C ALA A 66 -3.17 5.71 15.92
N LEU A 67 -2.63 6.76 15.32
CA LEU A 67 -2.54 8.09 15.94
C LEU A 67 -3.92 8.69 16.26
N ILE A 68 -4.92 8.44 15.40
CA ILE A 68 -6.28 8.95 15.59
C ILE A 68 -7.15 7.94 16.33
N GLY A 69 -7.10 6.66 15.92
CA GLY A 69 -7.94 5.59 16.44
C GLY A 69 -7.63 5.22 17.89
N ILE A 70 -6.35 5.20 18.31
CA ILE A 70 -5.99 4.86 19.70
C ILE A 70 -6.53 5.90 20.69
N PRO A 71 -6.30 7.22 20.51
CA PRO A 71 -6.90 8.22 21.41
C PRO A 71 -8.43 8.18 21.42
N LEU A 72 -9.08 8.01 20.26
CA LEU A 72 -10.54 7.90 20.19
C LEU A 72 -11.06 6.66 20.93
N GLY A 73 -10.42 5.50 20.74
CA GLY A 73 -10.79 4.27 21.43
C GLY A 73 -10.54 4.34 22.94
N LEU A 74 -9.43 4.94 23.37
CA LEU A 74 -9.13 5.15 24.79
C LEU A 74 -10.13 6.10 25.45
N THR A 75 -10.50 7.19 24.77
CA THR A 75 -11.49 8.14 25.29
C THR A 75 -12.90 7.56 25.35
N ALA A 76 -13.31 6.76 24.36
CA ALA A 76 -14.58 6.04 24.36
C ALA A 76 -14.64 4.99 25.49
N SER A 77 -13.60 4.15 25.62
CA SER A 77 -13.56 3.11 26.65
C SER A 77 -13.49 3.65 28.08
N ALA A 78 -12.86 4.82 28.29
CA ALA A 78 -12.79 5.45 29.60
C ALA A 78 -14.08 6.16 30.04
N ARG A 79 -14.98 6.49 29.10
CA ARG A 79 -16.21 7.25 29.37
C ARG A 79 -17.43 6.52 28.81
N LEU A 80 -18.12 5.77 29.67
CA LEU A 80 -19.45 5.23 29.37
C LEU A 80 -20.42 6.41 29.17
N GLY A 81 -20.87 6.65 27.93
CA GLY A 81 -21.73 7.78 27.59
C GLY A 81 -21.82 8.05 26.08
N TRP A 82 -22.28 9.24 25.71
CA TRP A 82 -22.56 9.57 24.29
C TRP A 82 -21.33 9.55 23.37
N ILE A 83 -20.12 9.73 23.92
CA ILE A 83 -18.87 9.63 23.15
C ILE A 83 -18.62 8.18 22.72
N ASP A 84 -18.82 7.23 23.61
CA ASP A 84 -18.70 5.79 23.31
C ASP A 84 -19.69 5.39 22.21
N GLU A 85 -20.96 5.80 22.36
CA GLU A 85 -21.99 5.49 21.36
C GLU A 85 -21.72 6.17 20.01
N ALA A 86 -21.24 7.41 19.98
CA ALA A 86 -20.87 8.08 18.73
C ALA A 86 -19.69 7.38 18.02
N VAL A 87 -18.66 6.97 18.76
CA VAL A 87 -17.51 6.25 18.23
C VAL A 87 -17.91 4.87 17.70
N MET A 88 -18.73 4.12 18.46
CA MET A 88 -19.26 2.83 18.02
C MET A 88 -20.13 2.96 16.77
N ARG A 89 -21.01 3.97 16.71
CA ARG A 89 -21.83 4.23 15.52
C ARG A 89 -20.99 4.56 14.30
N PHE A 90 -19.99 5.43 14.44
CA PHE A 90 -19.07 5.74 13.34
C PHE A 90 -18.35 4.48 12.84
N ASN A 91 -17.89 3.63 13.76
CA ASN A 91 -17.25 2.37 13.42
C ASN A 91 -18.21 1.37 12.73
N ASP A 92 -19.47 1.29 13.17
CA ASP A 92 -20.51 0.49 12.50
C ASP A 92 -20.69 0.96 11.04
N PHE A 93 -20.73 2.29 10.81
CA PHE A 93 -20.81 2.86 9.46
C PHE A 93 -19.56 2.57 8.62
N ALA A 94 -18.37 2.71 9.20
CA ALA A 94 -17.11 2.44 8.51
C ALA A 94 -17.02 0.99 8.05
N PHE A 95 -17.42 0.03 8.91
CA PHE A 95 -17.42 -1.40 8.59
C PHE A 95 -18.57 -1.85 7.68
N ALA A 96 -19.63 -1.04 7.54
CA ALA A 96 -20.72 -1.34 6.61
C ALA A 96 -20.26 -1.32 5.14
N PHE A 97 -19.20 -0.56 4.83
CA PHE A 97 -18.63 -0.48 3.49
C PHE A 97 -17.38 -1.36 3.38
N PRO A 98 -17.30 -2.25 2.38
CA PRO A 98 -16.07 -3.01 2.13
C PRO A 98 -14.91 -2.06 1.85
N ALA A 99 -13.80 -2.19 2.59
CA ALA A 99 -12.64 -1.30 2.46
C ALA A 99 -12.12 -1.18 1.01
N LEU A 100 -12.16 -2.29 0.26
CA LEU A 100 -11.79 -2.35 -1.14
C LEU A 100 -12.67 -1.46 -2.03
N LEU A 101 -13.98 -1.43 -1.76
CA LEU A 101 -14.94 -0.59 -2.47
C LEU A 101 -14.65 0.89 -2.19
N THR A 102 -14.50 1.26 -0.91
CA THR A 102 -14.18 2.62 -0.47
C THR A 102 -12.88 3.11 -1.09
N ALA A 103 -11.84 2.28 -1.11
CA ALA A 103 -10.55 2.61 -1.71
C ALA A 103 -10.63 2.88 -3.22
N VAL A 104 -11.38 2.06 -3.96
CA VAL A 104 -11.59 2.25 -5.41
C VAL A 104 -12.43 3.50 -5.68
N MET A 105 -13.50 3.74 -4.90
CA MET A 105 -14.34 4.94 -5.04
C MET A 105 -13.57 6.23 -4.78
N LEU A 106 -12.77 6.27 -3.69
CA LEU A 106 -11.90 7.41 -3.39
C LEU A 106 -10.84 7.62 -4.47
N SER A 107 -10.24 6.55 -4.97
CA SER A 107 -9.26 6.64 -6.07
C SER A 107 -9.89 7.14 -7.37
N ALA A 108 -11.16 6.80 -7.64
CA ALA A 108 -11.89 7.30 -8.79
C ALA A 108 -12.29 8.78 -8.64
N ALA A 109 -12.65 9.21 -7.43
CA ALA A 109 -13.10 10.58 -7.16
C ALA A 109 -11.94 11.58 -7.04
N LEU A 110 -10.86 11.20 -6.36
CA LEU A 110 -9.71 12.07 -6.04
C LEU A 110 -8.51 11.84 -6.98
N GLY A 111 -8.61 10.86 -7.87
CA GLY A 111 -7.51 10.43 -8.74
C GLY A 111 -6.55 9.43 -8.08
N PRO A 112 -5.75 8.72 -8.89
CA PRO A 112 -4.78 7.75 -8.38
C PRO A 112 -3.58 8.45 -7.71
N GLY A 113 -3.20 7.99 -6.52
CA GLY A 113 -2.01 8.51 -5.83
C GLY A 113 -1.80 7.88 -4.45
N SER A 114 -0.54 7.76 -4.04
CA SER A 114 -0.14 7.15 -2.76
C SER A 114 -0.83 7.80 -1.56
N PHE A 115 -1.01 9.13 -1.59
CA PHE A 115 -1.69 9.86 -0.51
C PHE A 115 -3.17 9.48 -0.37
N ASN A 116 -3.90 9.40 -1.50
CA ASN A 116 -5.32 9.04 -1.49
C ASN A 116 -5.52 7.60 -1.00
N SER A 117 -4.60 6.68 -1.35
CA SER A 117 -4.60 5.32 -0.80
C SER A 117 -4.35 5.29 0.71
N ILE A 118 -3.45 6.14 1.22
CA ILE A 118 -3.19 6.23 2.66
C ILE A 118 -4.44 6.68 3.41
N VAL A 119 -5.11 7.74 2.95
CA VAL A 119 -6.32 8.30 3.59
C VAL A 119 -7.52 7.36 3.47
N ALA A 120 -7.61 6.58 2.39
CA ALA A 120 -8.71 5.64 2.21
C ALA A 120 -8.59 4.38 3.08
N ILE A 121 -7.36 3.99 3.43
CA ILE A 121 -7.07 2.76 4.16
C ILE A 121 -6.90 3.01 5.66
N GLY A 122 -6.22 4.11 6.04
CA GLY A 122 -5.94 4.49 7.43
C GLY A 122 -7.09 5.26 8.06
#